data_AF-A0A9N9I3N6-F1
#
_entry.id   AF-A0A9N9I3N6-F1
#
_cell.length_a   1.000
_cell.length_b   1.000
_cell.length_c   1.000
_cell.angle_alpha   90.00
_cell.angle_beta   90.00
_cell.angle_gamma   90.00
#
_symmetry.space_group_name_H-M   'P 1'
#
loop_
_entity.id
_entity.type
_entity.pdbx_description
1 polymer ?
#
loop_
_entity_poly.entity_id
_entity_poly.type
_entity_poly.pdbx_seq_one_letter_code
_entity_poly.pdbx_strand_id
1 'polypeptide(L)'
;PEPRGGHMATLVNNKIFFMGGSRPIPKISSAWTPIHQFNLSDEVFFLDLSSPFTVDSPPFTDLSATSRMPFGSEKGTAVLGNSGVRIYLVGGVQQNMATFGYNATNSTLWMYNLNSQRWEVHGTGVKGAQLPMRRSTATVIDENGTIFILGGRVAVDTGSDVFTIFDDFFTFDTLTPKWTNVTSLPNHPYKRSHNTATLMPDGKIIYIGGVTQSNPGEPANPIEMNE
;
A
#
# COMPACT_ATOMS: atom_id res chain seq x y z
N PRO A 1 6.66 -18.31 5.53
CA PRO A 1 5.59 -17.76 4.67
C PRO A 1 5.94 -18.08 3.20
N GLU A 2 4.94 -18.34 2.35
CA GLU A 2 5.15 -18.62 0.93
C GLU A 2 5.77 -17.42 0.16
N PRO A 3 6.51 -17.67 -0.94
CA PRO A 3 7.04 -16.63 -1.81
C PRO A 3 5.95 -15.66 -2.28
N ARG A 4 6.22 -14.36 -2.21
CA ARG A 4 5.27 -13.31 -2.61
C ARG A 4 5.95 -12.03 -3.07
N GLY A 5 5.27 -11.26 -3.92
CA GLY A 5 5.67 -9.93 -4.36
C GLY A 5 4.71 -8.84 -3.88
N GLY A 6 5.16 -7.58 -3.82
CA GLY A 6 4.27 -6.44 -3.59
C GLY A 6 3.50 -6.45 -2.27
N HIS A 7 3.97 -7.17 -1.24
CA HIS A 7 3.36 -7.08 0.09
C HIS A 7 3.63 -5.70 0.70
N MET A 8 2.74 -5.26 1.57
CA MET A 8 2.97 -4.08 2.39
C MET A 8 3.74 -4.50 3.63
N ALA A 9 4.68 -3.66 4.09
CA ALA A 9 5.41 -3.91 5.31
C ALA A 9 5.65 -2.64 6.11
N THR A 10 5.65 -2.76 7.44
CA THR A 10 6.02 -1.66 8.34
C THR A 10 6.66 -2.20 9.62
N LEU A 11 7.59 -1.45 10.18
CA LEU A 11 8.26 -1.78 11.44
C LEU A 11 7.41 -1.27 12.61
N VAL A 12 7.10 -2.16 13.55
CA VAL A 12 6.42 -1.86 14.81
C VAL A 12 7.30 -2.35 15.96
N ASN A 13 7.95 -1.43 16.66
CA ASN A 13 8.96 -1.76 17.66
C ASN A 13 10.02 -2.72 17.06
N ASN A 14 10.13 -3.94 17.58
CA ASN A 14 11.06 -4.97 17.10
C ASN A 14 10.40 -5.97 16.13
N LYS A 15 9.26 -5.64 15.51
CA LYS A 15 8.54 -6.56 14.61
C LYS A 15 8.29 -5.92 13.27
N ILE A 16 8.66 -6.60 12.19
CA ILE A 16 8.26 -6.18 10.83
C ILE A 16 6.95 -6.88 10.52
N PHE A 17 5.86 -6.14 10.44
CA PHE A 17 4.57 -6.66 9.98
C PHE A 17 4.54 -6.70 8.46
N PHE A 18 4.02 -7.78 7.91
CA PHE A 18 3.80 -8.01 6.50
C PHE A 18 2.30 -8.25 6.26
N MET A 19 1.76 -7.56 5.27
CA MET A 19 0.33 -7.60 4.96
C MET A 19 0.11 -7.75 3.46
N GLY A 20 -0.62 -8.80 3.08
CA GLY A 20 -0.96 -9.10 1.70
C GLY A 20 0.22 -9.53 0.82
N GLY A 21 0.29 -8.95 -0.38
CA GLY A 21 1.15 -9.32 -1.49
C GLY A 21 0.46 -10.24 -2.51
N SER A 22 1.13 -10.48 -3.64
CA SER A 22 0.71 -11.45 -4.65
C SER A 22 1.53 -12.73 -4.55
N ARG A 23 0.85 -13.88 -4.63
CA ARG A 23 1.49 -15.20 -4.62
C ARG A 23 1.37 -15.86 -5.98
N PRO A 24 2.42 -16.56 -6.43
CA PRO A 24 2.35 -17.31 -7.68
C PRO A 24 1.31 -18.41 -7.58
N ILE A 25 0.43 -18.51 -8.59
CA ILE A 25 -0.46 -19.65 -8.73
C ILE A 25 0.36 -20.78 -9.39
N PRO A 26 0.37 -22.00 -8.83
CA PRO A 26 1.04 -23.13 -9.47
C PRO A 26 0.48 -23.36 -10.88
N LYS A 27 1.35 -23.59 -11.88
CA LYS A 27 0.93 -23.83 -13.28
C LYS A 27 -0.01 -25.04 -13.45
N ILE A 28 0.05 -25.98 -12.50
CA ILE A 28 -0.81 -27.16 -12.45
C ILE A 28 -2.22 -26.87 -11.92
N SER A 29 -2.44 -25.69 -11.32
CA SER A 29 -3.73 -25.28 -10.80
C SER A 29 -4.66 -24.90 -11.95
N SER A 30 -5.92 -25.31 -11.88
CA SER A 30 -6.97 -24.89 -12.82
C SER A 30 -7.26 -23.39 -12.78
N ALA A 31 -6.86 -22.70 -11.71
CA ALA A 31 -6.95 -21.25 -11.61
C ALA A 31 -5.85 -20.53 -12.41
N TRP A 32 -4.75 -21.21 -12.75
CA TRP A 32 -3.65 -20.57 -13.49
C TRP A 32 -4.03 -20.37 -14.95
N THR A 33 -3.82 -19.16 -15.46
CA THR A 33 -3.87 -18.87 -16.90
C THR A 33 -2.72 -17.94 -17.28
N PRO A 34 -2.36 -17.82 -18.57
CA PRO A 34 -1.33 -16.88 -19.01
C PRO A 34 -1.61 -15.41 -18.59
N ILE A 35 -2.88 -15.06 -18.39
CA ILE A 35 -3.33 -13.72 -17.97
C ILE A 35 -3.68 -13.63 -16.47
N HIS A 36 -3.67 -14.76 -15.75
CA HIS A 36 -3.95 -14.84 -14.31
C HIS A 36 -2.94 -15.78 -13.65
N GLN A 37 -1.80 -15.22 -13.25
CA GLN A 37 -0.65 -15.97 -12.75
C GLN A 37 -0.43 -15.81 -11.24
N PHE A 38 -1.13 -14.86 -10.61
CA PHE A 38 -0.93 -14.52 -9.20
C PHE A 38 -2.27 -14.29 -8.48
N ASN A 39 -2.34 -14.73 -7.23
CA ASN A 39 -3.45 -14.43 -6.33
C ASN A 39 -3.04 -13.35 -5.34
N LEU A 40 -3.93 -12.38 -5.10
CA LEU A 40 -3.77 -11.44 -4.01
C LEU A 40 -3.93 -12.17 -2.68
N SER A 41 -3.07 -11.83 -1.73
CA SER A 41 -3.04 -12.37 -0.39
C SER A 41 -3.75 -11.42 0.56
N ASP A 42 -4.44 -12.02 1.52
CA ASP A 42 -5.10 -11.40 2.67
C ASP A 42 -4.42 -11.76 4.01
N GLU A 43 -3.29 -12.47 3.94
CA GLU A 43 -2.52 -12.88 5.12
C GLU A 43 -1.84 -11.70 5.83
N VAL A 44 -1.72 -11.87 7.14
CA VAL A 44 -0.98 -10.99 8.05
C VAL A 44 -0.01 -11.84 8.84
N PHE A 45 1.26 -11.47 8.82
CA PHE A 45 2.31 -12.13 9.59
C PHE A 45 3.39 -11.13 9.98
N PHE A 46 4.23 -11.46 10.96
CA PHE A 46 5.37 -10.61 11.31
C PHE A 46 6.66 -11.41 11.45
N LEU A 47 7.79 -10.73 11.24
CA LEU A 47 9.13 -11.18 11.61
C LEU A 47 9.53 -10.54 12.93
N ASP A 48 9.88 -11.34 13.93
CA ASP A 48 10.35 -10.85 15.23
C ASP A 48 11.87 -10.63 15.21
N LEU A 49 12.30 -9.40 15.47
CA LEU A 49 13.70 -8.98 15.54
C LEU A 49 14.22 -8.86 16.98
N SER A 50 13.43 -9.24 17.98
CA SER A 50 13.83 -9.13 19.40
C SER A 50 15.00 -10.04 19.79
N SER A 51 15.35 -11.02 18.96
CA SER A 51 16.51 -11.90 19.15
C SER A 51 17.18 -12.22 17.81
N PRO A 52 18.51 -12.43 17.77
CA PRO A 52 19.20 -12.86 16.56
C PRO A 52 18.69 -14.21 16.03
N PHE A 53 18.68 -14.38 14.70
CA PHE A 53 18.30 -15.61 14.02
C PHE A 53 19.14 -15.83 12.75
N THR A 54 19.14 -17.05 12.23
CA THR A 54 19.78 -17.39 10.95
C THR A 54 18.82 -17.17 9.79
N VAL A 55 19.33 -16.75 8.63
CA VAL A 55 18.52 -16.48 7.43
C VAL A 55 17.71 -17.69 6.94
N ASP A 56 18.15 -18.90 7.28
CA ASP A 56 17.46 -20.15 6.91
C ASP A 56 16.24 -20.46 7.80
N SER A 57 16.15 -19.84 8.98
CA SER A 57 15.06 -20.08 9.94
C SER A 57 14.59 -18.79 10.63
N PRO A 58 14.10 -17.80 9.86
CA PRO A 58 13.58 -16.56 10.40
C PRO A 58 12.32 -16.80 11.27
N PRO A 59 12.19 -16.12 12.43
CA PRO A 59 11.10 -16.30 13.38
C PRO A 59 9.82 -15.59 12.91
N PHE A 60 9.22 -16.09 11.85
CA PHE A 60 7.93 -15.59 11.38
C PHE A 60 6.78 -16.11 12.25
N THR A 61 5.85 -15.21 12.60
CA THR A 61 4.58 -15.56 13.24
C THR A 61 3.43 -15.24 12.30
N ASP A 62 2.62 -16.24 11.98
CA ASP A 62 1.40 -16.05 11.18
C ASP A 62 0.22 -15.64 12.06
N LEU A 63 -0.43 -14.53 11.72
CA LEU A 63 -1.62 -14.00 12.39
C LEU A 63 -2.89 -14.21 11.57
N SER A 64 -2.83 -14.92 10.44
CA SER A 64 -3.93 -15.03 9.48
C SER A 64 -5.11 -15.88 9.99
N ALA A 65 -4.97 -16.56 11.13
CA ALA A 65 -6.07 -17.23 11.80
C ALA A 65 -6.94 -16.26 12.64
N THR A 66 -6.35 -15.16 13.14
CA THR A 66 -6.99 -14.24 14.10
C THR A 66 -7.15 -12.83 13.57
N SER A 67 -6.32 -12.43 12.61
CA SER A 67 -6.15 -11.05 12.13
C SER A 67 -6.09 -10.95 10.60
N ARG A 68 -6.61 -11.95 9.89
CA ARG A 68 -6.71 -11.94 8.42
C ARG A 68 -7.29 -10.63 7.90
N MET A 69 -6.72 -10.11 6.81
CA MET A 69 -7.28 -8.95 6.12
C MET A 69 -8.68 -9.30 5.57
N PRO A 70 -9.63 -8.35 5.58
CA PRO A 70 -10.94 -8.56 4.97
C PRO A 70 -10.91 -8.50 3.43
N PHE A 71 -9.73 -8.32 2.82
CA PHE A 71 -9.50 -8.15 1.39
C PHE A 71 -8.10 -8.68 1.04
N GLY A 72 -7.92 -9.10 -0.21
CA GLY A 72 -6.61 -9.34 -0.77
C GLY A 72 -5.99 -8.04 -1.24
N SER A 73 -4.69 -7.85 -1.04
CA SER A 73 -4.01 -6.63 -1.50
C SER A 73 -2.59 -6.85 -1.97
N GLU A 74 -2.13 -6.04 -2.91
CA GLU A 74 -0.72 -5.86 -3.24
C GLU A 74 -0.38 -4.43 -3.66
N LYS A 75 0.91 -4.09 -3.62
CA LYS A 75 1.50 -2.84 -4.11
C LYS A 75 0.90 -1.57 -3.48
N GLY A 76 0.31 -1.69 -2.29
CA GLY A 76 -0.02 -0.56 -1.42
C GLY A 76 1.15 -0.21 -0.51
N THR A 77 0.91 0.63 0.48
CA THR A 77 1.88 1.01 1.50
C THR A 77 1.30 0.82 2.90
N ALA A 78 2.13 0.32 3.83
CA ALA A 78 1.81 0.27 5.26
C ALA A 78 2.59 1.35 6.01
N VAL A 79 1.90 2.18 6.78
CA VAL A 79 2.53 3.18 7.67
C VAL A 79 2.06 2.98 9.11
N LEU A 80 2.99 3.07 10.07
CA LEU A 80 2.68 2.99 11.50
C LEU A 80 2.36 4.40 12.02
N GLY A 81 1.20 4.56 12.64
CA GLY A 81 0.78 5.83 13.23
C GLY A 81 0.06 5.66 14.56
N ASN A 82 -0.59 6.74 15.00
CA ASN A 82 -1.34 6.79 16.26
C ASN A 82 -0.48 6.34 17.45
N SER A 83 0.72 6.91 17.58
CA SER A 83 1.71 6.55 18.61
C SER A 83 2.04 5.06 18.67
N GLY A 84 2.11 4.40 17.51
CA GLY A 84 2.44 2.98 17.42
C GLY A 84 1.27 2.02 17.68
N VAL A 85 0.02 2.52 17.73
CA VAL A 85 -1.17 1.72 17.99
C VAL A 85 -1.84 1.23 16.69
N ARG A 86 -1.62 1.89 15.56
CA ARG A 86 -2.30 1.57 14.30
C ARG A 86 -1.36 1.43 13.12
N ILE A 87 -1.54 0.37 12.34
CA ILE A 87 -1.00 0.27 10.98
C ILE A 87 -2.08 0.73 10.01
N TYR A 88 -1.74 1.69 9.15
CA TYR A 88 -2.59 2.18 8.07
C TYR A 88 -2.15 1.56 6.75
N LEU A 89 -3.07 0.92 6.05
CA LEU A 89 -2.85 0.42 4.70
C LEU A 89 -3.48 1.36 3.68
N VAL A 90 -2.64 1.85 2.79
CA VAL A 90 -2.95 2.94 1.88
C VAL A 90 -2.77 2.48 0.44
N GLY A 91 -3.77 2.74 -0.40
CA GLY A 91 -3.77 2.37 -1.82
C GLY A 91 -3.63 0.85 -2.02
N GLY A 92 -2.91 0.50 -3.08
CA GLY A 92 -2.72 -0.88 -3.53
C GLY A 92 -3.88 -1.36 -4.40
N VAL A 93 -3.65 -2.50 -5.04
CA VAL A 93 -4.74 -3.26 -5.68
C VAL A 93 -5.52 -3.94 -4.57
N GLN A 94 -6.81 -3.71 -4.48
CA GLN A 94 -7.66 -4.32 -3.45
C GLN A 94 -8.71 -5.21 -4.10
N GLN A 95 -8.81 -6.45 -3.64
CA GLN A 95 -9.72 -7.47 -4.15
C GLN A 95 -10.56 -8.05 -3.02
N ASN A 96 -11.86 -8.20 -3.28
CA ASN A 96 -12.75 -8.95 -2.40
C ASN A 96 -12.43 -10.45 -2.54
N MET A 97 -12.03 -11.11 -1.46
CA MET A 97 -11.60 -12.51 -1.51
C MET A 97 -12.75 -13.52 -1.67
N ALA A 98 -14.00 -13.10 -1.43
CA ALA A 98 -15.17 -13.96 -1.61
C ALA A 98 -15.69 -13.93 -3.06
N THR A 99 -15.67 -12.76 -3.70
CA THR A 99 -16.21 -12.56 -5.06
C THR A 99 -15.13 -12.45 -6.14
N PHE A 100 -13.86 -12.30 -5.74
CA PHE A 100 -12.72 -11.99 -6.60
C PHE A 100 -12.83 -10.67 -7.38
N GLY A 101 -13.81 -9.81 -7.04
CA GLY A 101 -13.96 -8.49 -7.64
C GLY A 101 -12.97 -7.47 -7.11
N TYR A 102 -12.45 -6.62 -7.99
CA TYR A 102 -11.59 -5.49 -7.63
C TYR A 102 -12.41 -4.25 -7.24
N ASN A 103 -11.92 -3.48 -6.26
CA ASN A 103 -12.51 -2.18 -5.96
C ASN A 103 -12.00 -1.11 -6.93
N ALA A 104 -12.66 -0.95 -8.08
CA ALA A 104 -12.17 -0.14 -9.18
C ALA A 104 -12.39 1.39 -9.07
N THR A 105 -13.05 1.88 -8.02
CA THR A 105 -13.39 3.32 -7.89
C THR A 105 -12.42 4.08 -7.01
N ASN A 106 -12.47 3.88 -5.69
CA ASN A 106 -11.68 4.65 -4.72
C ASN A 106 -10.85 3.74 -3.82
N SER A 107 -9.65 4.21 -3.46
CA SER A 107 -8.79 3.52 -2.49
C SER A 107 -9.44 3.55 -1.11
N THR A 108 -9.71 2.38 -0.53
CA THR A 108 -10.13 2.27 0.87
C THR A 108 -8.91 2.33 1.78
N LEU A 109 -8.95 3.22 2.79
CA LEU A 109 -7.98 3.23 3.87
C LEU A 109 -8.36 2.14 4.88
N TRP A 110 -7.47 1.18 5.10
CA TRP A 110 -7.67 0.14 6.09
C TRP A 110 -6.78 0.36 7.30
N MET A 111 -7.32 0.11 8.49
CA MET A 111 -6.60 0.32 9.75
C MET A 111 -6.57 -0.99 10.54
N TYR A 112 -5.39 -1.36 11.00
CA TYR A 112 -5.18 -2.49 11.88
C TYR A 112 -4.74 -1.99 13.26
N ASN A 113 -5.55 -2.27 14.28
CA ASN A 113 -5.25 -1.93 15.66
C ASN A 113 -4.34 -2.99 16.27
N LEU A 114 -3.15 -2.57 16.69
CA LEU A 114 -2.12 -3.46 17.21
C LEU A 114 -2.42 -3.98 18.62
N ASN A 115 -3.21 -3.24 19.42
CA ASN A 115 -3.58 -3.66 20.78
C ASN A 115 -4.65 -4.74 20.75
N SER A 116 -5.69 -4.56 19.93
CA SER A 116 -6.78 -5.54 19.81
C SER A 116 -6.50 -6.63 18.77
N GLN A 117 -5.50 -6.43 17.91
CA GLN A 117 -5.19 -7.27 16.76
C GLN A 117 -6.39 -7.45 15.81
N ARG A 118 -7.20 -6.40 15.67
CA ARG A 118 -8.39 -6.38 14.81
C ARG A 118 -8.30 -5.28 13.76
N TRP A 119 -8.92 -5.55 12.61
CA TRP A 119 -9.20 -4.55 11.60
C TRP A 119 -10.30 -3.62 12.10
N GLU A 120 -10.00 -2.33 12.11
CA GLU A 120 -10.98 -1.30 12.45
C GLU A 120 -11.77 -0.94 11.20
N VAL A 121 -13.04 -1.36 11.19
CA VAL A 121 -14.04 -0.88 10.24
C VAL A 121 -14.64 0.38 10.85
N HIS A 122 -13.90 1.49 10.87
CA HIS A 122 -14.52 2.73 11.33
C HIS A 122 -15.65 3.10 10.35
N GLY A 123 -16.88 3.03 10.86
CA GLY A 123 -18.11 3.27 10.13
C GLY A 123 -18.15 4.65 9.47
N THR A 124 -18.75 4.68 8.29
CA THR A 124 -18.91 5.81 7.36
C THR A 124 -17.57 6.37 6.85
N GLY A 125 -17.30 6.13 5.57
CA GLY A 125 -16.04 6.39 4.89
C GLY A 125 -15.36 7.72 5.23
N VAL A 126 -14.03 7.70 5.11
CA VAL A 126 -13.16 8.86 5.26
C VAL A 126 -13.83 10.15 4.76
N LYS A 127 -13.89 11.17 5.61
CA LYS A 127 -14.49 12.46 5.26
C LYS A 127 -13.60 13.19 4.23
N GLY A 128 -14.18 14.12 3.50
CA GLY A 128 -13.44 14.99 2.59
C GLY A 128 -13.22 14.37 1.21
N ALA A 129 -12.04 14.61 0.64
CA ALA A 129 -11.73 14.19 -0.72
C ALA A 129 -11.75 12.65 -0.85
N GLN A 130 -12.08 12.13 -2.02
CA GLN A 130 -11.97 10.70 -2.29
C GLN A 130 -10.60 10.44 -2.90
N LEU A 131 -9.80 9.57 -2.28
CA LEU A 131 -8.53 9.12 -2.85
C LEU A 131 -8.83 8.13 -3.99
N PRO A 132 -8.52 8.45 -5.26
CA PRO A 132 -8.74 7.52 -6.37
C PRO A 132 -8.04 6.18 -6.16
N MET A 133 -8.59 5.10 -6.70
CA MET A 133 -7.88 3.81 -6.69
C MET A 133 -6.51 3.95 -7.34
N ARG A 134 -5.48 3.44 -6.67
CA ARG A 134 -4.10 3.46 -7.16
C ARG A 134 -3.23 2.46 -6.44
N ARG A 135 -2.17 2.04 -7.12
CA ARG A 135 -1.07 1.26 -6.53
C ARG A 135 0.27 1.96 -6.74
N SER A 136 1.29 1.44 -6.09
CA SER A 136 2.68 1.88 -6.26
C SER A 136 2.86 3.37 -5.95
N THR A 137 2.22 3.81 -4.88
CA THR A 137 2.31 5.17 -4.33
C THR A 137 3.57 5.32 -3.49
N ALA A 138 4.03 6.56 -3.34
CA ALA A 138 4.95 6.90 -2.27
C ALA A 138 4.16 7.50 -1.10
N THR A 139 4.24 6.85 0.06
CA THR A 139 3.41 7.20 1.22
C THR A 139 4.24 7.20 2.49
N VAL A 140 4.10 8.26 3.28
CA VAL A 140 4.73 8.42 4.61
C VAL A 140 3.70 8.96 5.60
N ILE A 141 4.02 8.88 6.89
CA ILE A 141 3.23 9.49 7.96
C ILE A 141 4.17 10.29 8.85
N ASP A 142 3.76 11.49 9.27
CA ASP A 142 4.52 12.30 10.22
C ASP A 142 4.16 12.02 11.68
N GLU A 143 4.90 12.65 12.59
CA GLU A 143 4.69 12.53 14.03
C GLU A 143 3.34 13.09 14.50
N ASN A 144 2.74 13.99 13.72
CA ASN A 144 1.40 14.53 13.99
C ASN A 144 0.29 13.58 13.51
N GLY A 145 0.64 12.47 12.88
CA GLY A 145 -0.30 11.52 12.33
C GLY A 145 -0.94 11.99 11.03
N THR A 146 -0.27 12.83 10.25
CA THR A 146 -0.66 13.16 8.88
C THR A 146 -0.01 12.18 7.92
N ILE A 147 -0.81 11.44 7.17
CA ILE A 147 -0.36 10.58 6.07
C ILE A 147 -0.25 11.43 4.81
N PHE A 148 0.86 11.32 4.10
CA PHE A 148 1.14 11.99 2.84
C PHE A 148 1.23 10.96 1.72
N ILE A 149 0.54 11.19 0.61
CA ILE A 149 0.55 10.33 -0.57
C ILE A 149 0.88 11.17 -1.79
N LEU A 150 1.87 10.71 -2.55
CA LEU A 150 2.16 11.24 -3.88
C LEU A 150 2.06 10.13 -4.94
N GLY A 151 1.41 10.48 -6.05
CA GLY A 151 1.45 9.72 -7.28
C GLY A 151 0.83 8.33 -7.17
N GLY A 152 1.45 7.37 -7.87
CA GLY A 152 0.92 6.04 -8.11
C GLY A 152 0.25 5.91 -9.47
N ARG A 153 -0.34 4.74 -9.74
CA ARG A 153 -1.05 4.50 -10.99
C ARG A 153 -2.26 3.60 -10.86
N VAL A 154 -3.17 3.76 -11.82
CA VAL A 154 -4.32 2.91 -12.10
C VAL A 154 -4.17 2.35 -13.52
N ALA A 155 -4.50 1.07 -13.69
CA ALA A 155 -4.43 0.34 -14.95
C ALA A 155 -5.28 -0.94 -14.90
N VAL A 156 -5.25 -1.73 -15.97
CA VAL A 156 -5.97 -3.02 -16.06
C VAL A 156 -5.61 -3.99 -14.93
N ASP A 157 -4.36 -3.97 -14.44
CA ASP A 157 -3.92 -4.82 -13.34
C ASP A 157 -4.46 -4.41 -11.96
N THR A 158 -5.09 -3.25 -11.90
CA THR A 158 -5.87 -2.79 -10.73
C THR A 158 -7.36 -3.07 -10.87
N GLY A 159 -7.79 -3.69 -11.98
CA GLY A 159 -9.20 -3.94 -12.29
C GLY A 159 -9.92 -2.72 -12.92
N SER A 160 -9.17 -1.79 -13.52
CA SER A 160 -9.72 -0.59 -14.17
C SER A 160 -9.32 -0.54 -15.65
N ASP A 161 -10.27 -0.22 -16.52
CA ASP A 161 -10.01 0.02 -17.94
C ASP A 161 -9.33 1.37 -18.21
N VAL A 162 -9.29 2.23 -17.18
CA VAL A 162 -8.63 3.54 -17.25
C VAL A 162 -7.16 3.40 -16.87
N PHE A 163 -6.31 3.98 -17.69
CA PHE A 163 -4.90 4.14 -17.40
C PHE A 163 -4.60 5.57 -16.96
N THR A 164 -4.02 5.74 -15.78
CA THR A 164 -3.57 7.05 -15.29
C THR A 164 -2.37 6.86 -14.38
N ILE A 165 -1.36 7.70 -14.57
CA ILE A 165 -0.28 7.91 -13.60
C ILE A 165 -0.53 9.26 -12.98
N PHE A 166 -0.55 9.28 -11.65
CA PHE A 166 -0.95 10.45 -10.90
C PHE A 166 0.26 11.36 -10.60
N ASP A 167 -0.01 12.65 -10.64
CA ASP A 167 0.74 13.78 -10.09
C ASP A 167 -0.13 14.53 -9.09
N ASP A 168 -0.95 13.82 -8.31
CA ASP A 168 -1.71 14.44 -7.24
C ASP A 168 -1.06 14.15 -5.88
N PHE A 169 -1.30 15.06 -4.96
CA PHE A 169 -0.83 14.98 -3.60
C PHE A 169 -2.05 15.00 -2.67
N PHE A 170 -2.20 13.93 -1.90
CA PHE A 170 -3.21 13.79 -0.86
C PHE A 170 -2.60 13.76 0.53
N THR A 171 -3.31 14.33 1.50
CA THR A 171 -3.02 14.16 2.92
C THR A 171 -4.21 13.54 3.65
N PHE A 172 -3.96 12.76 4.70
CA PHE A 172 -4.96 12.26 5.62
C PHE A 172 -4.56 12.53 7.06
N ASP A 173 -5.38 13.28 7.78
CA ASP A 173 -5.24 13.52 9.21
C ASP A 173 -5.84 12.35 9.99
N THR A 174 -5.03 11.64 10.78
CA THR A 174 -5.49 10.47 11.57
C THR A 174 -6.24 10.84 12.84
N LEU A 175 -6.10 12.06 13.36
CA LEU A 175 -6.85 12.58 14.51
C LEU A 175 -8.25 13.04 14.08
N THR A 176 -8.32 13.70 12.91
CA THR A 176 -9.56 14.13 12.28
C THR A 176 -9.73 13.41 10.94
N PRO A 177 -10.23 12.15 10.90
CA PRO A 177 -10.10 11.22 9.77
C PRO A 177 -10.69 11.78 8.47
N LYS A 178 -9.86 12.51 7.73
CA LYS A 178 -10.25 13.32 6.57
C LYS A 178 -9.13 13.33 5.54
N TRP A 179 -9.47 12.99 4.29
CA TRP A 179 -8.62 13.20 3.14
C TRP A 179 -8.72 14.66 2.65
N THR A 180 -7.57 15.23 2.29
CA THR A 180 -7.46 16.53 1.65
C THR A 180 -6.62 16.40 0.39
N ASN A 181 -7.11 16.90 -0.75
CA ASN A 181 -6.33 17.03 -1.97
C ASN A 181 -5.55 18.36 -1.91
N VAL A 182 -4.23 18.29 -1.92
CA VAL A 182 -3.30 19.43 -1.83
C VAL A 182 -2.45 19.57 -3.10
N THR A 183 -2.92 19.04 -4.23
CA THR A 183 -2.19 19.03 -5.51
C THR A 183 -1.83 20.43 -6.02
N SER A 184 -2.59 21.46 -5.64
CA SER A 184 -2.36 22.85 -6.06
C SER A 184 -1.14 23.53 -5.41
N LEU A 185 -0.26 22.78 -4.74
CA LEU A 185 0.97 23.32 -4.17
C LEU A 185 1.97 23.72 -5.28
N PRO A 186 2.70 24.83 -5.12
CA PRO A 186 3.74 25.21 -6.07
C PRO A 186 4.85 24.16 -6.11
N ASN A 187 5.47 23.98 -7.29
CA ASN A 187 6.54 22.99 -7.53
C ASN A 187 6.12 21.54 -7.25
N HIS A 188 4.86 21.20 -7.54
CA HIS A 188 4.36 19.85 -7.46
C HIS A 188 5.14 18.91 -8.41
N PRO A 189 5.61 17.72 -7.96
CA PRO A 189 6.39 16.79 -8.79
C PRO A 189 5.64 16.28 -10.03
N TYR A 190 6.36 15.92 -11.09
CA TYR A 190 5.74 15.33 -12.28
C TYR A 190 5.08 13.96 -11.99
N LYS A 191 4.12 13.56 -12.84
CA LYS A 191 3.36 12.30 -12.70
C LYS A 191 4.27 11.09 -12.58
N ARG A 192 4.09 10.32 -11.51
CA ARG A 192 4.99 9.23 -11.16
C ARG A 192 4.31 8.08 -10.46
N SER A 193 4.86 6.90 -10.66
CA SER A 193 4.56 5.70 -9.86
C SER A 193 5.85 4.95 -9.55
N HIS A 194 5.80 4.02 -8.60
CA HIS A 194 6.99 3.25 -8.19
C HIS A 194 8.13 4.12 -7.62
N ASN A 195 7.83 5.33 -7.16
CA ASN A 195 8.76 6.17 -6.40
C ASN A 195 8.77 5.77 -4.92
N THR A 196 9.79 6.22 -4.20
CA THR A 196 9.85 6.12 -2.74
C THR A 196 9.64 7.49 -2.11
N ALA A 197 9.24 7.51 -0.84
CA ALA A 197 9.18 8.70 -0.01
C ALA A 197 9.99 8.47 1.26
N THR A 198 10.66 9.50 1.74
CA THR A 198 11.37 9.51 3.02
C THR A 198 11.04 10.80 3.75
N LEU A 199 10.44 10.66 4.93
CA LEU A 199 10.21 11.79 5.84
C LEU A 199 11.51 12.07 6.60
N MET A 200 11.94 13.32 6.56
CA MET A 200 13.15 13.80 7.23
C MET A 200 12.79 14.38 8.62
N PRO A 201 13.76 14.41 9.57
CA PRO A 201 13.52 14.96 10.91
C PRO A 201 13.10 16.43 10.95
N ASP A 202 13.40 17.21 9.90
CA ASP A 202 12.99 18.61 9.77
C ASP A 202 11.57 18.78 9.18
N GLY A 203 10.83 17.68 9.00
CA GLY A 203 9.47 17.67 8.46
C GLY A 203 9.38 17.70 6.94
N LYS A 204 10.51 17.74 6.22
CA LYS A 204 10.50 17.64 4.75
C LYS A 204 10.30 16.20 4.30
N ILE A 205 9.59 16.02 3.18
CA ILE A 205 9.44 14.71 2.54
C ILE A 205 10.23 14.73 1.24
N ILE A 206 11.17 13.80 1.10
CA ILE A 206 11.93 13.60 -0.13
C ILE A 206 11.27 12.47 -0.91
N TYR A 207 10.84 12.76 -2.14
CA TYR A 207 10.34 11.76 -3.07
C TYR A 207 11.44 11.42 -4.07
N ILE A 208 11.79 10.14 -4.20
CA ILE A 208 12.95 9.70 -4.99
C ILE A 208 12.51 8.77 -6.11
N GLY A 209 12.94 9.11 -7.32
CA GLY A 209 12.78 8.32 -8.53
C GLY A 209 11.31 8.12 -8.93
N GLY A 210 11.04 6.90 -9.38
CA GLY A 210 9.79 6.50 -10.00
C GLY A 210 9.87 6.50 -11.52
N VAL A 211 8.77 6.08 -12.12
CA VAL A 211 8.62 6.00 -13.56
C VAL A 211 7.32 6.65 -13.99
N THR A 212 7.36 7.20 -15.19
CA THR A 212 6.19 7.64 -15.94
C THR A 212 5.99 6.75 -17.17
N GLN A 213 4.81 6.79 -17.76
CA GLN A 213 4.45 5.98 -18.93
C GLN A 213 3.30 6.68 -19.65
N SER A 214 3.35 6.67 -20.98
CA SER A 214 2.35 7.32 -21.82
C SER A 214 1.07 6.50 -21.91
N ASN A 215 1.19 5.20 -22.17
CA ASN A 215 0.07 4.29 -22.40
C ASN A 215 0.32 2.89 -21.78
N PRO A 216 -0.75 2.09 -21.55
CA PRO A 216 -0.60 0.68 -21.19
C PRO A 216 0.26 -0.10 -22.17
N GLY A 217 1.19 -0.91 -21.65
CA GLY A 217 2.05 -1.78 -22.47
C GLY A 217 3.30 -1.11 -23.06
N GLU A 218 3.38 0.22 -23.06
CA GLU A 218 4.57 0.96 -23.51
C GLU A 218 5.72 0.86 -22.50
N PRO A 219 6.98 1.07 -22.91
CA PRO A 219 8.08 1.17 -21.96
C PRO A 219 7.85 2.27 -20.91
N ALA A 220 8.19 1.98 -19.65
CA ALA A 220 8.18 2.98 -18.60
C ALA A 220 9.46 3.83 -18.68
N ASN A 221 9.31 5.15 -18.59
CA ASN A 221 10.41 6.10 -18.60
C ASN A 221 10.79 6.46 -17.16
N PRO A 222 12.05 6.27 -16.73
CA PRO A 222 12.53 6.78 -15.45
C PRO A 222 12.35 8.29 -15.37
N ILE A 223 12.01 8.78 -14.18
CA ILE A 223 11.93 10.22 -13.94
C ILE A 223 13.32 10.76 -13.63
N GLU A 224 13.69 11.85 -14.30
CA GLU A 224 14.92 12.58 -14.00
C GLU A 224 14.79 13.32 -12.67
N MET A 225 15.80 13.21 -11.81
CA MET A 225 15.80 13.83 -10.47
C MET A 225 16.42 15.23 -10.50
N ASN A 226 16.07 16.03 -11.51
CA ASN A 226 16.42 17.44 -11.66
C ASN A 226 15.25 18.38 -11.30
N GLU A 227 14.15 17.81 -10.80
CA GLU A 227 12.96 18.48 -10.27
C GLU A 227 13.14 19.03 -8.84
#